data_AF-A0A3Q0F5U9-F1
#
_entry.id   AF-A0A3Q0F5U9-F1
#
_cell.length_a   1.000
_cell.length_b   1.000
_cell.length_c   1.000
_cell.angle_alpha   90.00
_cell.angle_beta   90.00
_cell.angle_gamma   90.00
#
_symmetry.space_group_name_H-M   'P 1'
#
loop_
_entity.id
_entity.type
_entity.pdbx_description
1 polymer ?
#
loop_
_entity_poly.entity_id
_entity_poly.type
_entity_poly.pdbx_seq_one_letter_code
_entity_poly.pdbx_strand_id
1 'polypeptide(L)'
;MKPSSLWLLAFWFIYVPLFFHFKCNPKHNVFALENEIDHMALIKFKESISTDPNGILLSWNTSTYFCNWYGITCHPTLPRVTELNLQGHKLKGYISPHIGEVPTEGVFRNVSALGVIGNSKLCGGISELHLPPCPVKIKKHAKHHKFRLIVVTLSVVVSLIVLLSALTIYWSRKKGKKPSLNSSTIHQLAKVSYQSLYNGTDGFSTTNLIGSGNFSSVYKGTLELEDRVVAVKVLNLQRKGAHKSFVAECNALKNIKHRNLVQILTCCSSTDYKGQEFKALIFEYMRNGSLEQWLHPTTTSVEHPRTLSLKQRLSIMIDVASALQYLHHECEQSIIHCDLKPSNVLLDDDMIAHVSDFGIARLLSTIQAITSKQSSTLAIKGTVGYAPPEYGMGAEVSTSGDMYSFGILMLEMLTGRRPTDEMFEDGQNICNFVTISFPSKLFQILDRRLIPIEENDRNLNPNIEKCLVSLFKIGLACAVESPKDRMDVVDVSRELHRIQNAFFGRGSVLGNDSSIILLSEGVDNSEG
;
A
#
# COMPACT_ATOMS: atom_id res chain seq x y z
N MET A 1 3.88 21.40 -2.09
CA MET A 1 5.09 21.36 -1.24
C MET A 1 5.42 19.90 -0.95
N LYS A 2 6.63 19.44 -1.28
CA LYS A 2 7.03 18.04 -1.09
C LYS A 2 6.94 17.66 0.41
N PRO A 3 6.50 16.43 0.77
CA PRO A 3 6.41 16.00 2.17
C PRO A 3 7.76 16.04 2.91
N SER A 4 8.88 16.08 2.19
CA SER A 4 10.22 16.31 2.76
C SER A 4 10.41 17.70 3.38
N SER A 5 9.68 18.74 2.93
CA SER A 5 9.82 20.09 3.50
C SER A 5 9.13 20.24 4.86
N LEU A 6 8.08 19.46 5.12
CA LEU A 6 7.37 19.45 6.40
C LEU A 6 8.17 18.73 7.49
N TRP A 7 8.88 17.65 7.13
CA TRP A 7 9.83 16.99 8.03
C TRP A 7 11.03 17.88 8.33
N LEU A 8 11.57 18.61 7.36
CA LEU A 8 12.63 19.58 7.59
C LEU A 8 12.17 20.73 8.51
N LEU A 9 10.96 21.27 8.31
CA LEU A 9 10.43 22.30 9.20
C LEU A 9 10.21 21.75 10.62
N ALA A 10 9.63 20.55 10.78
CA ALA A 10 9.49 19.92 12.09
C ALA A 10 10.84 19.60 12.76
N PHE A 11 11.85 19.21 11.97
CA PHE A 11 13.21 19.00 12.44
C PHE A 11 13.80 20.30 12.98
N TRP A 12 13.64 21.42 12.26
CA TRP A 12 14.10 22.73 12.73
C TRP A 12 13.31 23.24 13.95
N PHE A 13 11.99 23.05 14.00
CA PHE A 13 11.17 23.49 15.14
C PHE A 13 11.35 22.65 16.42
N ILE A 14 11.84 21.41 16.32
CA ILE A 14 12.15 20.57 17.48
C ILE A 14 13.63 20.70 17.86
N TYR A 15 14.54 20.64 16.88
CA TYR A 15 15.98 20.66 17.15
C TYR A 15 16.52 22.05 17.46
N VAL A 16 15.96 23.16 16.95
CA VAL A 16 16.46 24.49 17.31
C VAL A 16 16.18 24.81 18.78
N PRO A 17 14.97 24.57 19.33
CA PRO A 17 14.76 24.68 20.78
C PRO A 17 15.59 23.70 21.58
N LEU A 18 15.78 22.45 21.12
CA LEU A 18 16.68 21.47 21.76
C LEU A 18 18.15 21.89 21.73
N PHE A 19 18.60 22.56 20.66
CA PHE A 19 19.97 23.09 20.53
C PHE A 19 20.19 24.31 21.43
N PHE A 20 19.17 25.15 21.61
CA PHE A 20 19.18 26.23 22.61
C PHE A 20 18.99 25.71 24.06
N HIS A 21 18.28 24.60 24.26
CA HIS A 21 18.16 23.91 25.55
C HIS A 21 19.47 23.17 25.92
N PHE A 22 20.15 22.55 24.96
CA PHE A 22 21.43 21.87 25.15
C PHE A 22 22.62 22.84 25.28
N LYS A 23 22.52 24.07 24.74
CA LYS A 23 23.50 25.13 25.01
C LYS A 23 23.35 25.82 26.38
N CYS A 24 22.45 25.35 27.25
CA CYS A 24 22.46 25.80 28.64
C CYS A 24 22.05 24.68 29.61
N ASN A 25 22.78 23.57 29.58
CA ASN A 25 22.95 22.73 30.77
C ASN A 25 24.44 22.71 31.17
N PRO A 26 24.92 23.71 31.92
CA PRO A 26 26.34 23.87 32.26
C PRO A 26 26.71 22.99 33.46
N LYS A 27 26.42 21.69 33.40
CA LYS A 27 26.80 20.76 34.47
C LYS A 27 27.39 19.42 34.03
N HIS A 28 27.44 19.09 32.74
CA HIS A 28 28.02 17.81 32.29
C HIS A 28 29.09 17.84 31.19
N ASN A 29 29.39 18.99 30.57
CA ASN A 29 30.50 19.12 29.59
C ASN A 29 31.63 20.07 30.05
N VAL A 30 31.65 20.47 31.33
CA VAL A 30 32.74 21.27 31.91
C VAL A 30 33.89 20.38 32.41
N PHE A 31 33.60 19.16 32.86
CA PHE A 31 34.60 18.27 33.46
C PHE A 31 35.57 17.59 32.46
N ALA A 32 35.19 17.40 31.19
CA ALA A 32 36.09 16.78 30.21
C ALA A 32 37.09 17.78 29.58
N LEU A 33 36.73 19.07 29.52
CA LEU A 33 37.58 20.13 28.95
C LEU A 33 38.51 20.76 30.00
N GLU A 34 38.16 20.70 31.29
CA GLU A 34 39.01 21.21 32.39
C GLU A 34 40.18 20.26 32.73
N ASN A 35 40.03 18.95 32.53
CA ASN A 35 41.09 17.95 32.77
C ASN A 35 42.30 18.11 31.86
N GLU A 36 42.08 18.61 30.65
CA GLU A 36 43.13 18.84 29.66
C GLU A 36 43.95 20.11 30.01
N ILE A 37 43.36 21.06 30.75
CA ILE A 37 43.99 22.35 31.09
C ILE A 37 45.07 22.17 32.17
N ASP A 38 44.77 21.48 33.27
CA ASP A 38 45.74 21.28 34.36
C ASP A 38 46.93 20.42 33.92
N HIS A 39 46.67 19.34 33.17
CA HIS A 39 47.72 18.49 32.59
C HIS A 39 48.63 19.29 31.64
N MET A 40 48.05 20.08 30.74
CA MET A 40 48.83 20.92 29.81
C MET A 40 49.59 22.03 30.55
N ALA A 41 49.05 22.59 31.63
CA ALA A 41 49.73 23.58 32.44
C ALA A 41 50.97 23.00 33.14
N LEU A 42 50.88 21.78 33.70
CA LEU A 42 52.00 21.10 34.35
C LEU A 42 53.10 20.67 33.38
N ILE A 43 52.74 20.19 32.19
CA ILE A 43 53.72 19.86 31.13
C ILE A 43 54.46 21.13 30.67
N LYS A 44 53.74 22.23 30.43
CA LYS A 44 54.38 23.51 30.11
C LYS A 44 55.25 24.05 31.24
N PHE A 45 54.86 23.82 32.49
CA PHE A 45 55.69 24.16 33.64
C PHE A 45 57.01 23.39 33.61
N LYS A 46 56.98 22.06 33.39
CA LYS A 46 58.18 21.23 33.23
C LYS A 46 59.08 21.70 32.09
N GLU A 47 58.53 21.98 30.91
CA GLU A 47 59.29 22.48 29.76
C GLU A 47 60.01 23.81 30.04
N SER A 48 59.49 24.60 30.99
CA SER A 48 60.05 25.91 31.32
C SER A 48 61.16 25.86 32.39
N ILE A 49 61.46 24.68 32.94
CA ILE A 49 62.57 24.46 33.89
C ILE A 49 63.83 24.08 33.11
N SER A 50 64.86 24.94 33.17
CA SER A 50 66.13 24.76 32.48
C SER A 50 67.14 23.91 33.25
N THR A 51 66.96 23.74 34.57
CA THR A 51 67.88 22.96 35.41
C THR A 51 67.13 22.27 36.55
N ASP A 52 67.18 20.94 36.57
CA ASP A 52 66.67 20.06 37.63
C ASP A 52 67.80 19.17 38.17
N PRO A 53 68.63 19.68 39.10
CA PRO A 53 69.83 18.98 39.55
C PRO A 53 69.53 17.72 40.40
N ASN A 54 68.29 17.58 40.89
CA ASN A 54 67.87 16.46 41.75
C ASN A 54 66.92 15.48 41.04
N GLY A 55 66.58 15.72 39.76
CA GLY A 55 65.75 14.82 38.94
C GLY A 55 64.31 14.66 39.42
N ILE A 56 63.76 15.62 40.16
CA ILE A 56 62.43 15.49 40.77
C ILE A 56 61.28 15.52 39.74
N LEU A 57 61.50 16.14 38.57
CA LEU A 57 60.51 16.22 37.48
C LEU A 57 60.57 15.00 36.52
N LEU A 58 61.38 13.97 36.83
CA LEU A 58 61.41 12.72 36.05
C LEU A 58 60.08 11.97 36.09
N SER A 59 59.35 12.06 37.21
CA SER A 59 58.03 11.43 37.37
C SER A 59 56.93 12.05 36.51
N TRP A 60 57.14 13.27 36.01
CA TRP A 60 56.16 14.02 35.21
C TRP A 60 56.23 13.58 33.74
N ASN A 61 55.54 12.51 33.40
CA ASN A 61 55.54 11.93 32.05
C ASN A 61 54.11 11.71 31.54
N THR A 62 53.93 11.71 30.22
CA THR A 62 52.61 11.57 29.57
C THR A 62 51.99 10.17 29.75
N SER A 63 52.74 9.21 30.27
CA SER A 63 52.31 7.81 30.44
C SER A 63 51.65 7.56 31.79
N THR A 64 51.70 8.50 32.73
CA THR A 64 51.09 8.39 34.07
C THR A 64 50.14 9.55 34.34
N TYR A 65 49.07 9.28 35.10
CA TYR A 65 48.12 10.32 35.49
C TYR A 65 48.78 11.37 36.40
N PHE A 66 48.59 12.65 36.10
CA PHE A 66 49.36 13.75 36.70
C PHE A 66 49.24 13.87 38.22
N CYS A 67 48.15 13.41 38.82
CA CYS A 67 48.01 13.38 40.29
C CYS A 67 48.94 12.38 40.98
N ASN A 68 49.60 11.49 40.23
CA ASN A 68 50.60 10.55 40.74
C ASN A 68 52.03 11.07 40.58
N TRP A 69 52.21 12.27 40.04
CA TRP A 69 53.53 12.86 39.86
C TRP A 69 54.08 13.41 41.18
N TYR A 70 55.41 13.39 41.32
CA TYR A 70 56.06 13.89 42.52
C TYR A 70 55.72 15.37 42.75
N GLY A 71 55.29 15.69 43.97
CA GLY A 71 54.95 17.05 44.36
C GLY A 71 53.55 17.51 43.94
N ILE A 72 52.69 16.65 43.38
CA ILE A 72 51.33 17.03 42.97
C ILE A 72 50.29 16.45 43.93
N THR A 73 49.44 17.31 44.48
CA THR A 73 48.24 16.90 45.23
C THR A 73 47.00 17.29 44.44
N CYS A 74 46.07 16.36 44.28
CA CYS A 74 44.79 16.61 43.62
C CYS A 74 43.61 16.54 44.59
N HIS A 75 42.50 17.15 44.20
CA HIS A 75 41.26 17.10 44.97
C HIS A 75 40.72 15.65 45.06
N PRO A 76 40.19 15.19 46.20
CA PRO A 76 39.81 13.77 46.38
C PRO A 76 38.71 13.25 45.45
N THR A 77 37.82 14.15 45.00
CA THR A 77 36.64 13.80 44.18
C THR A 77 36.62 14.47 42.82
N LEU A 78 37.60 15.33 42.51
CA LEU A 78 37.67 16.06 41.25
C LEU A 78 39.10 15.95 40.68
N PRO A 79 39.27 15.72 39.37
CA PRO A 79 40.57 15.61 38.71
C PRO A 79 41.26 16.97 38.54
N ARG A 80 41.49 17.68 39.65
CA ARG A 80 42.03 19.04 39.68
C ARG A 80 43.22 19.11 40.62
N VAL A 81 44.30 19.76 40.19
CA VAL A 81 45.47 20.01 41.03
C VAL A 81 45.11 21.04 42.10
N THR A 82 45.31 20.68 43.36
CA THR A 82 45.10 21.55 44.51
C THR A 82 46.39 22.06 45.12
N GLU A 83 47.50 21.35 44.93
CA GLU A 83 48.81 21.74 45.46
C GLU A 83 49.95 21.27 44.55
N LEU A 84 51.01 22.09 44.46
CA LEU A 84 52.27 21.78 43.82
C LEU A 84 53.43 22.04 44.80
N ASN A 85 54.04 21.00 45.34
CA ASN A 85 55.13 21.04 46.32
C ASN A 85 56.45 20.57 45.71
N LEU A 86 57.35 21.53 45.43
CA LEU A 86 58.68 21.30 44.85
C LEU A 86 59.80 21.93 45.71
N GLN A 87 59.56 22.07 47.02
CA GLN A 87 60.43 22.81 47.93
C GLN A 87 61.82 22.16 48.08
N GLY A 88 62.88 22.97 48.12
CA GLY A 88 64.24 22.51 48.50
C GLY A 88 65.10 21.92 47.37
N HIS A 89 64.60 21.87 46.13
CA HIS A 89 65.27 21.17 45.02
C HIS A 89 66.04 22.05 44.02
N LYS A 90 66.23 23.35 44.32
CA LYS A 90 67.08 24.29 43.55
C LYS A 90 66.79 24.34 42.04
N LEU A 91 65.52 24.23 41.64
CA LEU A 91 65.07 24.35 40.25
C LEU A 91 65.33 25.76 39.69
N LYS A 92 65.73 25.87 38.42
CA LYS A 92 65.89 27.15 37.69
C LYS A 92 65.08 27.12 36.38
N GLY A 93 64.44 28.23 36.01
CA GLY A 93 63.61 28.33 34.81
C GLY A 93 62.77 29.62 34.74
N TYR A 94 61.81 29.66 33.80
CA TYR A 94 60.83 30.75 33.63
C TYR A 94 59.39 30.22 33.88
N ILE A 95 58.44 31.08 34.27
CA ILE A 95 57.04 30.67 34.49
C ILE A 95 56.19 31.07 33.28
N SER A 96 55.34 30.16 32.78
CA SER A 96 54.44 30.41 31.64
C SER A 96 53.35 31.46 31.98
N PRO A 97 52.99 32.37 31.06
CA PRO A 97 51.94 33.38 31.25
C PRO A 97 50.51 32.81 31.30
N HIS A 98 50.34 31.49 31.30
CA HIS A 98 49.04 30.80 31.43
C HIS A 98 48.70 30.48 32.89
N ILE A 99 49.62 30.72 33.83
CA ILE A 99 49.35 30.66 35.28
C ILE A 99 48.76 32.01 35.67
N GLY A 100 47.55 32.02 36.25
CA GLY A 100 46.80 33.26 36.53
C GLY A 100 47.33 34.06 37.73
N GLU A 101 46.71 33.87 38.89
CA GLU A 101 47.04 34.57 40.15
C GLU A 101 48.23 33.90 40.86
N VAL A 102 49.17 34.70 41.37
CA VAL A 102 50.35 34.19 42.09
C VAL A 102 49.99 33.94 43.56
N PRO A 103 50.23 32.72 44.11
CA PRO A 103 49.99 32.43 45.52
C PRO A 103 50.89 33.24 46.46
N THR A 104 50.41 33.56 47.66
CA THR A 104 51.17 34.29 48.70
C THR A 104 51.95 33.37 49.65
N GLU A 105 51.82 32.06 49.49
CA GLU A 105 52.37 31.03 50.38
C GLU A 105 53.44 30.16 49.67
N GLY A 106 54.23 29.42 50.45
CA GLY A 106 55.25 28.50 49.94
C GLY A 106 56.45 29.20 49.29
N VAL A 107 56.93 28.68 48.15
CA VAL A 107 58.15 29.17 47.48
C VAL A 107 57.99 30.63 47.00
N PHE A 108 56.76 31.08 46.72
CA PHE A 108 56.45 32.45 46.32
C PHE A 108 56.56 33.48 47.46
N ARG A 109 56.78 33.03 48.71
CA ARG A 109 57.04 33.88 49.87
C ARG A 109 58.50 34.38 49.95
N ASN A 110 59.44 33.70 49.29
CA ASN A 110 60.87 34.01 49.37
C ASN A 110 61.41 34.61 48.06
N VAL A 111 61.50 35.93 48.02
CA VAL A 111 61.91 36.73 46.85
C VAL A 111 63.33 36.38 46.37
N SER A 112 64.21 35.97 47.28
CA SER A 112 65.61 35.66 46.98
C SER A 112 65.79 34.37 46.17
N ALA A 113 64.76 33.52 46.10
CA ALA A 113 64.79 32.22 45.43
C ALA A 113 64.06 32.20 44.07
N LEU A 114 63.43 33.30 43.67
CA LEU A 114 62.54 33.34 42.50
C LEU A 114 62.75 34.61 41.66
N GLY A 115 63.10 34.44 40.39
CA GLY A 115 63.20 35.54 39.41
C GLY A 115 62.03 35.50 38.43
N VAL A 116 61.11 36.46 38.51
CA VAL A 116 59.97 36.58 37.59
C VAL A 116 60.21 37.75 36.62
N ILE A 117 61.07 37.53 35.62
CA ILE A 117 61.38 38.56 34.61
C ILE A 117 60.60 38.25 33.33
N GLY A 118 59.94 39.26 32.74
CA GLY A 118 59.30 39.16 31.41
C GLY A 118 57.83 38.71 31.37
N ASN A 119 57.13 38.60 32.51
CA ASN A 119 55.78 38.04 32.59
C ASN A 119 54.71 39.09 32.95
N SER A 120 54.36 39.95 31.99
CA SER A 120 53.49 41.12 32.21
C SER A 120 52.01 40.84 32.47
N LYS A 121 51.58 39.57 32.51
CA LYS A 121 50.17 39.15 32.70
C LYS A 121 49.87 38.49 34.04
N LEU A 122 50.88 38.32 34.90
CA LEU A 122 50.67 37.83 36.27
C LEU A 122 50.01 38.91 37.13
N CYS A 123 49.17 38.50 38.08
CA CYS A 123 48.54 39.38 39.05
C CYS A 123 48.52 38.72 40.45
N GLY A 124 48.39 39.51 41.52
CA GLY A 124 48.39 39.02 42.91
C GLY A 124 49.79 38.80 43.50
N GLY A 125 49.94 37.87 44.45
CA GLY A 125 51.20 37.55 45.13
C GLY A 125 51.57 38.48 46.30
N ILE A 126 52.76 38.26 46.89
CA ILE A 126 53.31 39.12 47.95
C ILE A 126 53.75 40.49 47.39
N SER A 127 53.73 41.52 48.23
CA SER A 127 53.98 42.91 47.85
C SER A 127 55.34 43.13 47.16
N GLU A 128 56.36 42.34 47.55
CA GLU A 128 57.74 42.46 47.08
C GLU A 128 57.92 42.05 45.61
N LEU A 129 56.95 41.34 45.02
CA LEU A 129 56.98 40.93 43.61
C LEU A 129 56.50 42.02 42.64
N HIS A 130 55.92 43.12 43.14
CA HIS A 130 55.46 44.27 42.34
C HIS A 130 54.47 43.91 41.21
N LEU A 131 53.61 42.92 41.42
CA LEU A 131 52.59 42.51 40.45
C LEU A 131 51.27 43.31 40.62
N PRO A 132 50.48 43.53 39.55
CA PRO A 132 49.18 44.20 39.64
C PRO A 132 48.12 43.36 40.37
N PRO A 133 47.09 43.96 40.99
CA PRO A 133 45.99 43.21 41.62
C PRO A 133 45.10 42.52 40.60
N CYS A 134 44.60 41.31 40.92
CA CYS A 134 43.71 40.57 40.02
C CYS A 134 42.29 41.18 39.99
N PRO A 135 41.60 41.19 38.83
CA PRO A 135 40.26 41.78 38.70
C PRO A 135 39.19 41.00 39.47
N VAL A 136 38.57 41.65 40.46
CA VAL A 136 37.49 41.09 41.30
C VAL A 136 36.17 41.05 40.51
N LYS A 137 35.58 39.85 40.31
CA LYS A 137 34.23 39.73 39.71
C LYS A 137 33.14 40.06 40.74
N ILE A 138 32.62 41.29 40.70
CA ILE A 138 31.44 41.70 41.48
C ILE A 138 30.18 40.98 40.94
N LYS A 139 29.54 40.13 41.76
CA LYS A 139 28.24 39.51 41.42
C LYS A 139 27.10 40.51 41.68
N LYS A 140 26.54 41.13 40.63
CA LYS A 140 25.22 41.79 40.70
C LYS A 140 24.11 40.78 40.39
N HIS A 141 23.41 40.29 41.41
CA HIS A 141 22.19 39.47 41.25
C HIS A 141 21.00 40.15 41.96
N ALA A 142 20.01 40.60 41.19
CA ALA A 142 18.61 40.72 41.64
C ALA A 142 17.58 41.00 40.52
N LYS A 143 17.95 41.60 39.37
CA LYS A 143 16.96 41.92 38.30
C LYS A 143 16.91 40.95 37.11
N HIS A 144 17.96 40.19 36.84
CA HIS A 144 17.97 39.26 35.69
C HIS A 144 17.16 37.98 35.89
N HIS A 145 16.95 37.52 37.13
CA HIS A 145 16.21 36.27 37.36
C HIS A 145 14.71 36.41 37.03
N LYS A 146 14.09 37.55 37.39
CA LYS A 146 12.69 37.82 37.06
C LYS A 146 12.49 37.99 35.54
N PHE A 147 13.39 38.70 34.86
CA PHE A 147 13.33 38.84 33.41
C PHE A 147 13.54 37.51 32.68
N ARG A 148 14.51 36.69 33.13
CA ARG A 148 14.76 35.37 32.55
C ARG A 148 13.60 34.41 32.78
N LEU A 149 12.95 34.46 33.95
CA LEU A 149 11.74 33.68 34.23
C LEU A 149 10.58 34.11 33.33
N ILE A 150 10.37 35.42 33.13
CA ILE A 150 9.33 35.96 32.24
C ILE A 150 9.56 35.55 30.78
N VAL A 151 10.81 35.60 30.30
CA VAL A 151 11.14 35.19 28.92
C VAL A 151 10.94 33.68 28.73
N VAL A 152 11.29 32.86 29.74
CA VAL A 152 11.07 31.41 29.71
C VAL A 152 9.58 31.08 29.74
N THR A 153 8.78 31.73 30.60
CA THR A 153 7.34 31.49 30.66
C THR A 153 6.64 31.94 29.37
N LEU A 154 7.00 33.10 28.80
CA LEU A 154 6.49 33.54 27.49
C LEU A 154 6.85 32.55 26.38
N SER A 155 8.08 32.04 26.35
CA SER A 155 8.51 31.06 25.35
C SER A 155 7.73 29.74 25.44
N VAL A 156 7.48 29.25 26.66
CA VAL A 156 6.69 28.03 26.90
C VAL A 156 5.22 28.25 26.51
N VAL A 157 4.64 29.41 26.86
CA VAL A 157 3.25 29.75 26.51
C VAL A 157 3.08 29.87 24.99
N VAL A 158 4.00 30.56 24.31
CA VAL A 158 3.98 30.66 22.84
C VAL A 158 4.13 29.28 22.20
N SER A 159 5.02 28.43 22.71
CA SER A 159 5.21 27.06 22.21
C SER A 159 3.95 26.21 22.40
N LEU A 160 3.26 26.33 23.54
CA LEU A 160 2.00 25.65 23.81
C LEU A 160 0.87 26.16 22.91
N ILE A 161 0.77 27.47 22.68
CA ILE A 161 -0.22 28.06 21.75
C ILE A 161 0.05 27.56 20.33
N VAL A 162 1.31 27.51 19.89
CA VAL A 162 1.67 26.97 18.58
C VAL A 162 1.32 25.48 18.49
N LEU A 163 1.59 24.68 19.52
CA LEU A 163 1.21 23.27 19.59
C LEU A 163 -0.31 23.08 19.55
N LEU A 164 -1.07 23.85 20.33
CA LEU A 164 -2.52 23.80 20.36
C LEU A 164 -3.13 24.31 19.04
N SER A 165 -2.53 25.31 18.40
CA SER A 165 -2.93 25.77 17.07
C SER A 165 -2.61 24.73 15.99
N ALA A 166 -1.46 24.06 16.07
CA ALA A 166 -1.07 22.98 15.17
C ALA A 166 -1.95 21.74 15.38
N LEU A 167 -2.31 21.43 16.63
CA LEU A 167 -3.27 20.39 16.98
C LEU A 167 -4.66 20.79 16.48
N THR A 168 -5.17 21.98 16.75
CA THR A 168 -6.48 22.40 16.22
C THR A 168 -6.49 22.44 14.68
N ILE A 169 -5.41 22.82 14.01
CA ILE A 169 -5.25 22.71 12.54
C ILE A 169 -5.18 21.24 12.11
N TYR A 170 -4.49 20.37 12.85
CA TYR A 170 -4.41 18.94 12.58
C TYR A 170 -5.75 18.24 12.78
N TRP A 171 -6.48 18.57 13.84
CA TRP A 171 -7.78 18.03 14.21
C TRP A 171 -8.90 18.62 13.36
N SER A 172 -8.83 19.89 12.94
CA SER A 172 -9.73 20.47 11.93
C SER A 172 -9.44 19.91 10.54
N ARG A 173 -8.17 19.66 10.18
CA ARG A 173 -7.80 18.88 8.99
C ARG A 173 -8.19 17.40 9.11
N LYS A 174 -8.27 16.82 10.31
CA LYS A 174 -8.75 15.44 10.54
C LYS A 174 -10.27 15.35 10.52
N LYS A 175 -10.98 16.36 11.04
CA LYS A 175 -12.44 16.52 10.88
C LYS A 175 -12.83 16.90 9.45
N GLY A 176 -11.93 17.54 8.68
CA GLY A 176 -12.06 17.81 7.26
C GLY A 176 -11.44 16.76 6.33
N LYS A 177 -10.85 15.68 6.86
CA LYS A 177 -10.36 14.54 6.08
C LYS A 177 -11.12 13.29 6.50
N LYS A 178 -12.23 13.03 5.80
CA LYS A 178 -12.58 11.65 5.45
C LYS A 178 -11.30 10.98 4.93
N PRO A 179 -11.02 9.71 5.27
CA PRO A 179 -9.80 9.03 4.82
C PRO A 179 -9.80 9.04 3.29
N SER A 180 -8.97 9.90 2.69
CA SER A 180 -8.73 9.88 1.25
C SER A 180 -7.78 8.73 0.99
N LEU A 181 -8.36 7.57 0.70
CA LEU A 181 -7.65 6.51 -0.03
C LEU A 181 -7.15 7.12 -1.34
N ASN A 182 -5.82 7.08 -1.54
CA ASN A 182 -5.10 7.24 -2.81
C ASN A 182 -5.68 8.27 -3.81
N SER A 183 -5.74 9.54 -3.38
CA SER A 183 -6.31 10.66 -4.16
C SER A 183 -5.53 11.04 -5.43
N SER A 184 -4.23 10.76 -5.54
CA SER A 184 -3.41 11.27 -6.66
C SER A 184 -3.75 10.65 -8.03
N THR A 185 -4.28 9.43 -8.06
CA THR A 185 -4.58 8.72 -9.31
C THR A 185 -6.00 8.97 -9.81
N ILE A 186 -7.00 9.04 -8.93
CA ILE A 186 -8.40 9.27 -9.32
C ILE A 186 -8.55 10.64 -10.00
N HIS A 187 -7.77 11.64 -9.60
CA HIS A 187 -7.72 12.94 -10.28
C HIS A 187 -7.16 12.88 -11.71
N GLN A 188 -6.38 11.84 -12.07
CA GLN A 188 -5.89 11.67 -13.45
C GLN A 188 -6.95 11.05 -14.38
N LEU A 189 -7.85 10.21 -13.84
CA LEU A 189 -8.99 9.66 -14.59
C LEU A 189 -10.22 10.58 -14.56
N ALA A 190 -10.35 11.47 -13.56
CA ALA A 190 -11.54 12.32 -13.42
C ALA A 190 -11.52 13.50 -14.39
N LYS A 191 -12.08 13.31 -15.59
CA LYS A 191 -12.14 14.36 -16.63
C LYS A 191 -13.54 14.92 -16.91
N VAL A 192 -14.61 14.29 -16.41
CA VAL A 192 -15.99 14.65 -16.75
C VAL A 192 -16.73 15.25 -15.55
N SER A 193 -17.47 16.34 -15.78
CA SER A 193 -18.24 17.04 -14.75
C SER A 193 -19.57 16.34 -14.47
N TYR A 194 -20.13 16.56 -13.27
CA TYR A 194 -21.48 16.09 -12.94
C TYR A 194 -22.53 16.62 -13.93
N GLN A 195 -22.44 17.90 -14.31
CA GLN A 195 -23.37 18.54 -15.24
C GLN A 195 -23.40 17.85 -16.60
N SER A 196 -22.23 17.50 -17.15
CA SER A 196 -22.15 16.79 -18.43
C SER A 196 -22.82 15.41 -18.34
N LEU A 197 -22.61 14.67 -17.25
CA LEU A 197 -23.28 13.38 -17.04
C LEU A 197 -24.79 13.54 -16.81
N TYR A 198 -25.19 14.57 -16.07
CA TYR A 198 -26.60 14.86 -15.79
C TYR A 198 -27.34 15.15 -17.09
N ASN A 199 -26.82 16.06 -17.93
CA ASN A 199 -27.41 16.36 -19.23
C ASN A 199 -27.41 15.15 -20.15
N GLY A 200 -26.26 14.47 -20.28
CA GLY A 200 -26.09 13.34 -21.18
C GLY A 200 -26.94 12.12 -20.85
N THR A 201 -27.49 12.03 -19.62
CA THR A 201 -28.38 10.95 -19.17
C THR A 201 -29.82 11.40 -18.97
N ASP A 202 -30.18 12.61 -19.42
CA ASP A 202 -31.49 13.23 -19.21
C ASP A 202 -31.88 13.27 -17.71
N GLY A 203 -30.98 13.79 -16.89
CA GLY A 203 -31.14 13.89 -15.45
C GLY A 203 -31.12 12.55 -14.72
N PHE A 204 -30.40 11.55 -15.26
CA PHE A 204 -30.44 10.16 -14.80
C PHE A 204 -31.87 9.57 -14.86
N SER A 205 -32.59 9.85 -15.95
CA SER A 205 -33.95 9.35 -16.18
C SER A 205 -34.01 7.81 -16.14
N THR A 206 -35.14 7.29 -15.65
CA THR A 206 -35.43 5.85 -15.64
C THR A 206 -35.54 5.26 -17.05
N THR A 207 -35.84 6.07 -18.07
CA THR A 207 -35.84 5.65 -19.48
C THR A 207 -34.43 5.31 -19.98
N ASN A 208 -33.41 5.88 -19.36
CA ASN A 208 -32.01 5.62 -19.66
C ASN A 208 -31.38 4.59 -18.71
N LEU A 209 -32.12 4.08 -17.71
CA LEU A 209 -31.61 3.08 -16.78
C LEU A 209 -31.47 1.73 -17.50
N ILE A 210 -30.24 1.24 -17.64
CA ILE A 210 -29.94 -0.04 -18.32
C ILE A 210 -29.60 -1.16 -17.34
N GLY A 211 -29.30 -0.84 -16.08
CA GLY A 211 -29.05 -1.83 -15.05
C GLY A 211 -29.04 -1.22 -13.66
N SER A 212 -29.43 -1.98 -12.65
CA SER A 212 -29.35 -1.57 -11.24
C SER A 212 -28.84 -2.72 -10.40
N GLY A 213 -27.78 -2.46 -9.64
CA GLY A 213 -27.18 -3.41 -8.71
C GLY A 213 -27.31 -2.95 -7.27
N ASN A 214 -26.64 -3.68 -6.36
CA ASN A 214 -26.67 -3.38 -4.94
C ASN A 214 -26.00 -2.01 -4.63
N PHE A 215 -24.87 -1.72 -5.26
CA PHE A 215 -24.05 -0.54 -4.96
C PHE A 215 -24.12 0.58 -6.01
N SER A 216 -24.79 0.35 -7.14
CA SER A 216 -24.79 1.29 -8.27
C SER A 216 -25.98 1.12 -9.19
N SER A 217 -26.22 2.14 -10.00
CA SER A 217 -27.18 2.14 -11.10
C SER A 217 -26.45 2.57 -12.36
N VAL A 218 -26.72 1.90 -13.48
CA VAL A 218 -26.05 2.13 -14.77
C VAL A 218 -27.05 2.76 -15.73
N TYR A 219 -26.67 3.89 -16.29
CA TYR A 219 -27.48 4.65 -17.25
C TYR A 219 -26.82 4.66 -18.62
N LYS A 220 -27.59 4.56 -19.69
CA LYS A 220 -27.16 4.95 -21.03
C LYS A 220 -27.09 6.48 -21.08
N GLY A 221 -26.05 7.02 -21.69
CA GLY A 221 -25.96 8.46 -21.93
C GLY A 221 -25.10 8.81 -23.13
N THR A 222 -25.07 10.09 -23.47
CA THR A 222 -24.23 10.63 -24.54
C THR A 222 -23.34 11.74 -23.97
N LEU A 223 -22.03 11.68 -24.22
CA LEU A 223 -21.11 12.74 -23.82
C LEU A 223 -21.09 13.85 -24.89
N GLU A 224 -21.60 15.04 -24.53
CA GLU A 224 -21.84 16.19 -25.42
C GLU A 224 -20.64 16.63 -26.27
N LEU A 225 -19.39 16.43 -25.80
CA LEU A 225 -18.19 16.87 -26.52
C LEU A 225 -17.77 15.91 -27.65
N GLU A 226 -18.27 14.68 -27.67
CA GLU A 226 -17.80 13.62 -28.58
C GLU A 226 -18.94 12.88 -29.30
N ASP A 227 -20.22 13.23 -29.04
CA ASP A 227 -21.41 12.47 -29.48
C ASP A 227 -21.33 10.96 -29.22
N ARG A 228 -20.55 10.61 -28.19
CA ARG A 228 -20.22 9.22 -27.87
C ARG A 228 -21.25 8.65 -26.91
N VAL A 229 -21.89 7.55 -27.31
CA VAL A 229 -22.79 6.77 -26.44
C VAL A 229 -21.96 6.01 -25.41
N VAL A 230 -22.30 6.16 -24.13
CA VAL A 230 -21.57 5.61 -22.99
C VAL A 230 -22.50 4.95 -21.99
N ALA A 231 -21.93 4.08 -21.15
CA ALA A 231 -22.58 3.57 -19.95
C ALA A 231 -22.05 4.31 -18.71
N VAL A 232 -22.95 4.98 -17.98
CA VAL A 232 -22.65 5.77 -16.78
C VAL A 232 -23.07 5.00 -15.55
N LYS A 233 -22.11 4.35 -14.88
CA LYS A 233 -22.31 3.62 -13.62
C LYS A 233 -22.23 4.60 -12.45
N VAL A 234 -23.38 5.00 -11.92
CA VAL A 234 -23.53 5.91 -10.78
C VAL A 234 -23.53 5.11 -9.48
N LEU A 235 -22.66 5.48 -8.55
CA LEU A 235 -22.52 4.76 -7.28
C LEU A 235 -23.55 5.26 -6.27
N ASN A 236 -24.24 4.33 -5.60
CA ASN A 236 -25.14 4.64 -4.49
C ASN A 236 -24.34 4.77 -3.20
N LEU A 237 -23.77 5.96 -2.96
CA LEU A 237 -22.89 6.23 -1.82
C LEU A 237 -23.57 6.13 -0.44
N GLN A 238 -24.90 6.06 -0.40
CA GLN A 238 -25.65 5.83 0.84
C GLN A 238 -25.58 4.36 1.29
N ARG A 239 -25.30 3.41 0.37
CA ARG A 239 -25.15 2.00 0.72
C ARG A 239 -23.78 1.73 1.34
N LYS A 240 -23.77 1.05 2.49
CA LYS A 240 -22.54 0.61 3.14
C LYS A 240 -21.74 -0.29 2.18
N GLY A 241 -20.48 0.08 1.92
CA GLY A 241 -19.60 -0.64 1.00
C GLY A 241 -19.48 -0.04 -0.40
N ALA A 242 -20.40 0.85 -0.83
CA ALA A 242 -20.35 1.44 -2.16
C ALA A 242 -19.05 2.23 -2.42
N HIS A 243 -18.54 2.97 -1.43
CA HIS A 243 -17.24 3.64 -1.55
C HIS A 243 -16.07 2.65 -1.70
N LYS A 244 -16.09 1.54 -0.97
CA LYS A 244 -15.06 0.49 -1.11
C LYS A 244 -15.13 -0.14 -2.50
N SER A 245 -16.34 -0.34 -3.02
CA SER A 245 -16.58 -0.88 -4.35
C SER A 245 -16.04 0.03 -5.45
N PHE A 246 -16.33 1.34 -5.37
CA PHE A 246 -15.78 2.35 -6.27
C PHE A 246 -14.24 2.33 -6.30
N VAL A 247 -13.61 2.26 -5.12
CA VAL A 247 -12.15 2.26 -5.02
C VAL A 247 -11.56 0.95 -5.56
N ALA A 248 -12.17 -0.20 -5.26
CA ALA A 248 -11.75 -1.50 -5.81
C ALA A 248 -11.78 -1.49 -7.35
N GLU A 249 -12.90 -1.02 -7.91
CA GLU A 249 -13.11 -0.93 -9.35
C GLU A 249 -12.12 0.06 -10.01
N CYS A 250 -11.90 1.24 -9.42
CA CYS A 250 -10.87 2.17 -9.91
C CYS A 250 -9.46 1.56 -9.87
N ASN A 251 -9.10 0.83 -8.82
CA ASN A 251 -7.78 0.22 -8.68
C ASN A 251 -7.56 -0.90 -9.69
N ALA A 252 -8.58 -1.73 -9.94
CA ALA A 252 -8.53 -2.77 -10.97
C ALA A 252 -8.45 -2.14 -12.37
N LEU A 253 -9.33 -1.19 -12.66
CA LEU A 253 -9.49 -0.64 -14.01
C LEU A 253 -8.36 0.32 -14.45
N LYS A 254 -7.58 0.86 -13.52
CA LYS A 254 -6.55 1.88 -13.82
C LYS A 254 -5.52 1.40 -14.87
N ASN A 255 -5.13 0.13 -14.80
CA ASN A 255 -3.99 -0.41 -15.55
C ASN A 255 -4.34 -1.61 -16.43
N ILE A 256 -5.60 -2.05 -16.46
CA ILE A 256 -6.00 -3.18 -17.31
C ILE A 256 -6.45 -2.68 -18.68
N LYS A 257 -5.99 -3.36 -19.71
CA LYS A 257 -6.44 -3.13 -21.08
C LYS A 257 -6.37 -4.44 -21.84
N HIS A 258 -7.54 -4.99 -22.15
CA HIS A 258 -7.66 -6.27 -22.84
C HIS A 258 -8.92 -6.25 -23.71
N ARG A 259 -8.89 -6.95 -24.84
CA ARG A 259 -10.00 -6.96 -25.82
C ARG A 259 -11.31 -7.55 -25.27
N ASN A 260 -11.21 -8.41 -24.26
CA ASN A 260 -12.35 -9.07 -23.63
C ASN A 260 -12.66 -8.49 -22.23
N LEU A 261 -12.22 -7.27 -21.94
CA LEU A 261 -12.57 -6.55 -20.71
C LEU A 261 -13.25 -5.24 -21.05
N VAL A 262 -14.29 -4.87 -20.31
CA VAL A 262 -14.95 -3.57 -20.51
C VAL A 262 -13.98 -2.44 -20.20
N GLN A 263 -13.73 -1.59 -21.19
CA GLN A 263 -12.82 -0.46 -21.06
C GLN A 263 -13.47 0.70 -20.30
N ILE A 264 -12.82 1.15 -19.22
CA ILE A 264 -13.14 2.42 -18.58
C ILE A 264 -12.68 3.57 -19.47
N LEU A 265 -13.56 4.54 -19.70
CA LEU A 265 -13.24 5.76 -20.45
C LEU A 265 -12.70 6.84 -19.51
N THR A 266 -13.39 7.06 -18.41
CA THR A 266 -13.13 8.12 -17.44
C THR A 266 -13.94 7.87 -16.17
N CYS A 267 -13.69 8.64 -15.12
CA CYS A 267 -14.56 8.68 -13.95
C CYS A 267 -15.05 10.11 -13.67
N CYS A 268 -16.03 10.22 -12.76
CA CYS A 268 -16.45 11.46 -12.16
C CYS A 268 -16.36 11.32 -10.63
N SER A 269 -15.75 12.30 -9.98
CA SER A 269 -15.75 12.43 -8.53
C SER A 269 -15.96 13.91 -8.20
N SER A 270 -17.21 14.29 -7.95
CA SER A 270 -17.65 15.67 -7.79
C SER A 270 -18.77 15.77 -6.74
N THR A 271 -19.54 16.85 -6.77
CA THR A 271 -20.75 17.04 -5.98
C THR A 271 -21.97 17.22 -6.89
N ASP A 272 -23.12 16.69 -6.48
CA ASP A 272 -24.39 16.93 -7.17
C ASP A 272 -24.91 18.37 -6.95
N TYR A 273 -26.02 18.73 -7.60
CA TYR A 273 -26.66 20.05 -7.41
C TYR A 273 -27.19 20.31 -5.99
N LYS A 274 -27.29 19.27 -5.15
CA LYS A 274 -27.66 19.38 -3.74
C LYS A 274 -26.43 19.48 -2.81
N GLY A 275 -25.23 19.55 -3.37
CA GLY A 275 -23.97 19.61 -2.62
C GLY A 275 -23.54 18.29 -1.99
N GLN A 276 -24.15 17.16 -2.39
CA GLN A 276 -23.80 15.83 -1.90
C GLN A 276 -22.68 15.21 -2.74
N GLU A 277 -21.88 14.33 -2.13
CA GLU A 277 -20.82 13.61 -2.82
C GLU A 277 -21.41 12.76 -3.96
N PHE A 278 -20.81 12.88 -5.15
CA PHE A 278 -21.21 12.15 -6.35
C PHE A 278 -20.01 11.43 -6.96
N LYS A 279 -20.18 10.14 -7.27
CA LYS A 279 -19.17 9.33 -7.93
C LYS A 279 -19.81 8.50 -9.04
N ALA A 280 -19.16 8.51 -10.20
CA ALA A 280 -19.56 7.68 -11.32
C ALA A 280 -18.34 7.16 -12.09
N LEU A 281 -18.52 6.01 -12.73
CA LEU A 281 -17.58 5.43 -13.68
C LEU A 281 -18.23 5.43 -15.06
N ILE A 282 -17.46 5.80 -16.08
CA ILE A 282 -17.94 5.92 -17.45
C ILE A 282 -17.24 4.87 -18.28
N PHE A 283 -18.02 4.04 -18.96
CA PHE A 283 -17.56 2.93 -19.78
C PHE A 283 -18.05 3.07 -21.21
N GLU A 284 -17.43 2.34 -22.11
CA GLU A 284 -17.97 2.09 -23.44
C GLU A 284 -19.32 1.39 -23.34
N TYR A 285 -20.28 1.80 -24.17
CA TYR A 285 -21.62 1.22 -24.17
C TYR A 285 -21.67 -0.05 -25.04
N MET A 286 -22.00 -1.17 -24.40
CA MET A 286 -22.14 -2.48 -25.06
C MET A 286 -23.58 -2.64 -25.57
N ARG A 287 -23.78 -2.52 -26.90
CA ARG A 287 -25.13 -2.44 -27.49
C ARG A 287 -25.96 -3.71 -27.34
N ASN A 288 -25.32 -4.87 -27.36
CA ASN A 288 -26.00 -6.16 -27.24
C ASN A 288 -26.30 -6.55 -25.78
N GLY A 289 -25.97 -5.69 -24.81
CA GLY A 289 -26.30 -5.87 -23.40
C GLY A 289 -25.50 -7.00 -22.75
N SER A 290 -26.07 -7.59 -21.68
CA SER A 290 -25.41 -8.67 -20.94
C SER A 290 -25.80 -10.05 -21.47
N LEU A 291 -24.90 -11.01 -21.32
CA LEU A 291 -25.12 -12.43 -21.65
C LEU A 291 -26.36 -12.99 -20.93
N GLU A 292 -26.65 -12.51 -19.72
CA GLU A 292 -27.90 -12.87 -19.00
C GLU A 292 -29.15 -12.65 -19.86
N GLN A 293 -29.23 -11.53 -20.57
CA GLN A 293 -30.39 -11.20 -21.41
C GLN A 293 -30.53 -12.10 -22.64
N TRP A 294 -29.44 -12.77 -23.05
CA TRP A 294 -29.43 -13.72 -24.16
C TRP A 294 -29.72 -15.14 -23.70
N LEU A 295 -29.26 -15.52 -22.51
CA LEU A 295 -29.56 -16.82 -21.92
C LEU A 295 -31.00 -16.89 -21.41
N HIS A 296 -31.48 -15.81 -20.80
CA HIS A 296 -32.77 -15.74 -20.11
C HIS A 296 -33.58 -14.51 -20.54
N PRO A 297 -33.99 -14.43 -21.82
CA PRO A 297 -34.74 -13.28 -22.33
C PRO A 297 -36.07 -13.14 -21.57
N THR A 298 -36.35 -11.93 -21.11
CA THR A 298 -37.65 -11.58 -20.53
C THR A 298 -38.68 -11.46 -21.67
N THR A 299 -39.93 -11.83 -21.42
CA THR A 299 -41.03 -11.93 -22.41
C THR A 299 -41.37 -10.63 -23.16
N THR A 300 -40.71 -9.51 -22.86
CA THR A 300 -41.04 -8.16 -23.33
C THR A 300 -40.46 -7.75 -24.68
N SER A 301 -39.48 -8.48 -25.24
CA SER A 301 -38.88 -8.15 -26.55
C SER A 301 -39.27 -9.16 -27.63
N VAL A 302 -40.42 -8.90 -28.28
CA VAL A 302 -41.02 -9.75 -29.32
C VAL A 302 -40.32 -9.58 -30.69
N GLU A 303 -39.58 -8.49 -30.89
CA GLU A 303 -39.13 -8.10 -32.24
C GLU A 303 -37.90 -8.87 -32.74
N HIS A 304 -37.06 -9.44 -31.87
CA HIS A 304 -35.91 -10.27 -32.26
C HIS A 304 -35.61 -11.32 -31.18
N PRO A 305 -35.81 -12.63 -31.42
CA PRO A 305 -35.49 -13.65 -30.44
C PRO A 305 -33.98 -13.67 -30.17
N ARG A 306 -33.59 -13.26 -28.95
CA ARG A 306 -32.21 -13.32 -28.49
C ARG A 306 -31.83 -14.77 -28.26
N THR A 307 -31.14 -15.37 -29.24
CA THR A 307 -30.66 -16.76 -29.15
C THR A 307 -29.18 -16.84 -29.48
N LEU A 308 -28.46 -17.71 -28.78
CA LEU A 308 -27.04 -17.99 -29.02
C LEU A 308 -26.85 -19.44 -29.46
N SER A 309 -26.31 -19.61 -30.67
CA SER A 309 -25.88 -20.92 -31.19
C SER A 309 -24.72 -21.51 -30.38
N LEU A 310 -24.49 -22.82 -30.50
CA LEU A 310 -23.33 -23.48 -29.87
C LEU A 310 -22.00 -22.80 -30.22
N LYS A 311 -21.81 -22.41 -31.49
CA LYS A 311 -20.59 -21.73 -31.92
C LYS A 311 -20.40 -20.38 -31.22
N GLN A 312 -21.47 -19.59 -31.10
CA GLN A 312 -21.41 -18.30 -30.40
C GLN A 312 -21.13 -18.48 -28.90
N ARG A 313 -21.77 -19.46 -28.24
CA ARG A 313 -21.48 -19.73 -26.82
C ARG A 313 -20.04 -20.20 -26.60
N LEU A 314 -19.49 -21.01 -27.50
CA LEU A 314 -18.08 -21.39 -27.48
C LEU A 314 -17.16 -20.17 -27.63
N SER A 315 -17.44 -19.28 -28.59
CA SER A 315 -16.69 -18.03 -28.73
C SER A 315 -16.73 -17.17 -27.47
N ILE A 316 -17.90 -17.04 -26.84
CA ILE A 316 -18.06 -16.31 -25.57
C ILE A 316 -17.28 -16.98 -24.43
N MET A 317 -17.28 -18.32 -24.33
CA MET A 317 -16.47 -19.05 -23.36
C MET A 317 -14.98 -18.76 -23.52
N ILE A 318 -14.49 -18.73 -24.77
CA ILE A 318 -13.09 -18.41 -25.10
C ILE A 318 -12.75 -16.97 -24.74
N ASP A 319 -13.62 -16.01 -25.08
CA ASP A 319 -13.44 -14.60 -24.76
C ASP A 319 -13.34 -14.38 -23.24
N VAL A 320 -14.23 -15.01 -22.46
CA VAL A 320 -14.21 -14.92 -20.99
C VAL A 320 -12.96 -15.61 -20.42
N ALA A 321 -12.55 -16.76 -20.94
CA ALA A 321 -11.32 -17.43 -20.52
C ALA A 321 -10.08 -16.57 -20.81
N SER A 322 -10.03 -15.91 -21.98
CA SER A 322 -8.95 -14.98 -22.34
C SER A 322 -8.89 -13.79 -21.38
N ALA A 323 -10.05 -13.23 -20.98
CA ALA A 323 -10.12 -12.18 -19.99
C ALA A 323 -9.57 -12.62 -18.61
N LEU A 324 -9.98 -13.81 -18.14
CA LEU A 324 -9.51 -14.36 -16.87
C LEU A 324 -8.01 -14.66 -16.91
N GLN A 325 -7.49 -15.23 -17.99
CA GLN A 325 -6.06 -15.50 -18.15
C GLN A 325 -5.24 -14.21 -18.04
N TYR A 326 -5.69 -13.15 -18.72
CA TYR A 326 -5.06 -11.84 -18.64
C TYR A 326 -5.05 -11.30 -17.20
N LEU A 327 -6.19 -11.35 -16.50
CA LEU A 327 -6.32 -10.88 -15.13
C LEU A 327 -5.46 -11.67 -14.14
N HIS A 328 -5.40 -13.00 -14.30
CA HIS A 328 -4.74 -13.90 -13.35
C HIS A 328 -3.22 -13.96 -13.55
N HIS A 329 -2.75 -13.93 -14.80
CA HIS A 329 -1.35 -14.24 -15.14
C HIS A 329 -0.58 -13.14 -15.86
N GLU A 330 -1.26 -12.22 -16.57
CA GLU A 330 -0.58 -11.23 -17.44
C GLU A 330 -0.51 -9.83 -16.81
N CYS A 331 -1.37 -9.54 -15.82
CA CYS A 331 -1.29 -8.32 -15.03
C CYS A 331 -0.10 -8.32 -14.05
N GLU A 332 0.54 -7.16 -13.84
CA GLU A 332 1.63 -6.98 -12.87
C GLU A 332 1.25 -7.44 -11.45
N GLN A 333 0.00 -7.18 -11.07
CA GLN A 333 -0.64 -7.71 -9.87
C GLN A 333 -1.80 -8.59 -10.32
N SER A 334 -1.82 -9.84 -9.89
CA SER A 334 -2.91 -10.75 -10.23
C SER A 334 -4.23 -10.19 -9.70
N ILE A 335 -5.25 -10.11 -10.55
CA ILE A 335 -6.56 -9.53 -10.24
C ILE A 335 -7.58 -10.67 -10.18
N ILE A 336 -8.20 -10.85 -9.02
CA ILE A 336 -9.32 -11.79 -8.83
C ILE A 336 -10.63 -11.03 -8.99
N HIS A 337 -11.47 -11.45 -9.91
CA HIS A 337 -12.74 -10.80 -10.27
C HIS A 337 -13.77 -10.90 -9.13
N CYS A 338 -13.92 -12.09 -8.54
CA CYS A 338 -14.81 -12.44 -7.43
C CYS A 338 -16.33 -12.41 -7.72
N ASP A 339 -16.80 -11.88 -8.85
CA ASP A 339 -18.23 -11.84 -9.21
C ASP A 339 -18.52 -12.20 -10.68
N LEU A 340 -17.89 -13.26 -11.21
CA LEU A 340 -18.14 -13.67 -12.59
C LEU A 340 -19.51 -14.37 -12.72
N LYS A 341 -20.36 -13.87 -13.61
CA LYS A 341 -21.73 -14.35 -13.88
C LYS A 341 -22.26 -13.75 -15.19
N PRO A 342 -23.35 -14.27 -15.78
CA PRO A 342 -23.86 -13.79 -17.08
C PRO A 342 -24.20 -12.29 -17.12
N SER A 343 -24.65 -11.68 -16.02
CA SER A 343 -24.95 -10.24 -15.98
C SER A 343 -23.70 -9.35 -16.02
N ASN A 344 -22.54 -9.92 -15.71
CA ASN A 344 -21.23 -9.24 -15.74
C ASN A 344 -20.42 -9.56 -17.00
N VAL A 345 -20.98 -10.30 -17.95
CA VAL A 345 -20.40 -10.53 -19.29
C VAL A 345 -21.23 -9.75 -20.29
N LEU A 346 -20.68 -8.70 -20.89
CA LEU A 346 -21.35 -7.85 -21.87
C LEU A 346 -20.94 -8.21 -23.29
N LEU A 347 -21.82 -7.96 -24.27
CA LEU A 347 -21.59 -8.24 -25.68
C LEU A 347 -21.54 -6.93 -26.47
N ASP A 348 -20.48 -6.76 -27.25
CA ASP A 348 -20.32 -5.62 -28.16
C ASP A 348 -21.08 -5.82 -29.47
N ASP A 349 -20.92 -4.90 -30.42
CA ASP A 349 -21.59 -4.95 -31.73
C ASP A 349 -21.26 -6.21 -32.56
N ASP A 350 -20.09 -6.81 -32.35
CA ASP A 350 -19.59 -8.00 -33.05
C ASP A 350 -19.87 -9.32 -32.30
N MET A 351 -20.66 -9.25 -31.22
CA MET A 351 -20.95 -10.38 -30.30
C MET A 351 -19.70 -10.91 -29.58
N ILE A 352 -18.67 -10.09 -29.42
CA ILE A 352 -17.46 -10.40 -28.64
C ILE A 352 -17.76 -10.14 -27.16
N ALA A 353 -17.37 -11.09 -26.31
CA ALA A 353 -17.64 -11.00 -24.89
C ALA A 353 -16.61 -10.13 -24.14
N HIS A 354 -17.13 -9.30 -23.25
CA HIS A 354 -16.37 -8.37 -22.42
C HIS A 354 -16.75 -8.56 -20.94
N VAL A 355 -15.80 -8.99 -20.10
CA VAL A 355 -16.02 -9.12 -18.66
C VAL A 355 -16.03 -7.72 -18.01
N SER A 356 -16.96 -7.51 -17.09
CA SER A 356 -17.30 -6.23 -16.48
C SER A 356 -17.56 -6.37 -14.98
N ASP A 357 -17.70 -5.23 -14.29
CA ASP A 357 -18.02 -5.11 -12.86
C ASP A 357 -16.95 -5.65 -11.89
N PHE A 358 -15.85 -4.89 -11.78
CA PHE A 358 -14.78 -5.15 -10.81
C PHE A 358 -15.10 -4.59 -9.41
N GLY A 359 -16.37 -4.37 -9.09
CA GLY A 359 -16.83 -3.71 -7.88
C GLY A 359 -16.42 -4.41 -6.58
N ILE A 360 -16.06 -5.70 -6.62
CA ILE A 360 -15.53 -6.44 -5.46
C ILE A 360 -14.17 -7.09 -5.72
N ALA A 361 -13.53 -6.77 -6.84
CA ALA A 361 -12.25 -7.36 -7.23
C ALA A 361 -11.15 -7.17 -6.19
N ARG A 362 -10.13 -8.03 -6.26
CA ARG A 362 -8.97 -8.00 -5.37
C ARG A 362 -7.68 -8.06 -6.17
N LEU A 363 -6.76 -7.16 -5.83
CA LEU A 363 -5.39 -7.18 -6.37
C LEU A 363 -4.52 -7.97 -5.38
N LEU A 364 -3.94 -9.07 -5.85
CA LEU A 364 -2.94 -9.82 -5.12
C LEU A 364 -1.56 -9.25 -5.47
N SER A 365 -0.86 -8.71 -4.47
CA SER A 365 0.56 -8.38 -4.63
C SER A 365 1.42 -9.44 -3.95
N THR A 366 2.50 -9.85 -4.63
CA THR A 366 3.50 -10.82 -4.14
C THR A 366 4.13 -10.39 -2.81
N ILE A 367 4.07 -9.09 -2.47
CA ILE A 367 4.65 -8.50 -1.25
C ILE A 367 3.61 -8.40 -0.11
N GLN A 368 2.30 -8.36 -0.38
CA GLN A 368 1.26 -8.24 0.66
C GLN A 368 0.77 -9.56 1.26
N ALA A 369 1.19 -10.72 0.74
CA ALA A 369 0.89 -12.02 1.37
C ALA A 369 1.34 -12.09 2.85
N ILE A 370 2.29 -11.24 3.25
CA ILE A 370 2.81 -11.17 4.64
C ILE A 370 1.97 -10.24 5.52
N THR A 371 1.13 -9.35 4.95
CA THR A 371 0.37 -8.33 5.70
C THR A 371 -1.16 -8.41 5.53
N SER A 372 -1.70 -9.31 4.70
CA SER A 372 -3.13 -9.37 4.35
C SER A 372 -4.07 -9.97 5.41
N LYS A 373 -3.56 -10.47 6.55
CA LYS A 373 -4.38 -11.04 7.64
C LYS A 373 -5.45 -10.09 8.24
N GLN A 374 -5.56 -8.84 7.78
CA GLN A 374 -6.52 -7.85 8.29
C GLN A 374 -7.69 -7.49 7.35
N SER A 375 -7.85 -8.15 6.18
CA SER A 375 -9.02 -7.86 5.31
C SER A 375 -10.13 -8.92 5.34
N SER A 376 -10.30 -9.61 6.48
CA SER A 376 -11.45 -10.48 6.76
C SER A 376 -12.72 -9.67 7.04
N THR A 377 -13.26 -9.01 6.00
CA THR A 377 -14.66 -8.60 6.08
C THR A 377 -15.51 -9.86 5.94
N LEU A 378 -16.19 -10.24 7.03
CA LEU A 378 -17.22 -11.29 7.21
C LEU A 378 -18.41 -11.25 6.20
N ALA A 379 -18.30 -10.50 5.11
CA ALA A 379 -19.29 -10.50 4.04
C ALA A 379 -18.93 -11.61 3.05
N ILE A 380 -19.85 -12.55 2.84
CA ILE A 380 -19.80 -13.52 1.75
C ILE A 380 -19.59 -12.73 0.44
N LYS A 381 -18.56 -13.10 -0.32
CA LYS A 381 -18.21 -12.45 -1.59
C LYS A 381 -18.75 -13.27 -2.75
N GLY A 382 -19.16 -12.58 -3.80
CA GLY A 382 -19.75 -13.18 -5.01
C GLY A 382 -21.28 -13.23 -4.96
N THR A 383 -21.84 -13.79 -6.02
CA THR A 383 -23.29 -13.92 -6.21
C THR A 383 -23.74 -15.35 -5.90
N VAL A 384 -24.90 -15.50 -5.26
CA VAL A 384 -25.52 -16.79 -4.95
C VAL A 384 -25.62 -17.65 -6.22
N GLY A 385 -25.22 -18.91 -6.12
CA GLY A 385 -25.17 -19.86 -7.24
C GLY A 385 -23.86 -19.87 -8.03
N TYR A 386 -23.08 -18.78 -8.02
CA TYR A 386 -21.77 -18.68 -8.70
C TYR A 386 -20.60 -18.67 -7.72
N ALA A 387 -20.83 -18.20 -6.50
CA ALA A 387 -19.79 -18.13 -5.49
C ALA A 387 -19.30 -19.54 -5.10
N PRO A 388 -17.97 -19.77 -5.03
CA PRO A 388 -17.41 -21.02 -4.56
C PRO A 388 -17.82 -21.36 -3.12
N PRO A 389 -18.03 -22.65 -2.79
CA PRO A 389 -18.48 -23.05 -1.46
C PRO A 389 -17.50 -22.66 -0.34
N GLU A 390 -16.20 -22.68 -0.60
CA GLU A 390 -15.16 -22.33 0.37
C GLU A 390 -15.22 -20.85 0.80
N TYR A 391 -15.78 -19.96 -0.03
CA TYR A 391 -15.98 -18.56 0.36
C TYR A 391 -17.03 -18.41 1.47
N GLY A 392 -18.04 -19.29 1.47
CA GLY A 392 -19.00 -19.41 2.56
C GLY A 392 -18.37 -19.96 3.85
N MET A 393 -17.29 -20.72 3.73
CA MET A 393 -16.51 -21.28 4.85
C MET A 393 -15.42 -20.33 5.37
N GLY A 394 -15.31 -19.12 4.81
CA GLY A 394 -14.35 -18.10 5.22
C GLY A 394 -12.98 -18.19 4.57
N ALA A 395 -12.82 -18.99 3.50
CA ALA A 395 -11.59 -19.01 2.72
C ALA A 395 -11.33 -17.63 2.06
N GLU A 396 -10.05 -17.35 1.83
CA GLU A 396 -9.68 -16.15 1.06
C GLU A 396 -10.06 -16.30 -0.41
N VAL A 397 -10.25 -15.17 -1.08
CA VAL A 397 -10.50 -15.18 -2.52
C VAL A 397 -9.24 -15.57 -3.28
N SER A 398 -9.42 -16.25 -4.40
CA SER A 398 -8.36 -16.88 -5.18
C SER A 398 -8.73 -16.89 -6.66
N THR A 399 -7.73 -17.04 -7.53
CA THR A 399 -7.93 -17.30 -8.96
C THR A 399 -8.78 -18.55 -9.19
N SER A 400 -8.58 -19.58 -8.36
CA SER A 400 -9.40 -20.80 -8.39
C SER A 400 -10.89 -20.57 -8.07
N GLY A 401 -11.25 -19.51 -7.35
CA GLY A 401 -12.66 -19.16 -7.14
C GLY A 401 -13.30 -18.48 -8.34
N ASP A 402 -12.53 -17.70 -9.12
CA ASP A 402 -12.99 -17.22 -10.43
C ASP A 402 -13.18 -18.41 -11.38
N MET A 403 -12.33 -19.44 -11.32
CA MET A 403 -12.48 -20.66 -12.12
C MET A 403 -13.75 -21.43 -11.78
N TYR A 404 -14.12 -21.54 -10.50
CA TYR A 404 -15.41 -22.12 -10.13
C TYR A 404 -16.58 -21.35 -10.74
N SER A 405 -16.57 -20.02 -10.61
CA SER A 405 -17.60 -19.14 -11.18
C SER A 405 -17.67 -19.27 -12.71
N PHE A 406 -16.52 -19.43 -13.39
CA PHE A 406 -16.42 -19.70 -14.82
C PHE A 406 -17.02 -21.07 -15.19
N GLY A 407 -16.78 -22.11 -14.39
CA GLY A 407 -17.40 -23.42 -14.58
C GLY A 407 -18.92 -23.36 -14.50
N ILE A 408 -19.47 -22.68 -13.48
CA ILE A 408 -20.92 -22.44 -13.36
C ILE A 408 -21.47 -21.69 -14.58
N LEU A 409 -20.79 -20.63 -15.01
CA LEU A 409 -21.14 -19.85 -16.20
C LEU A 409 -21.17 -20.71 -17.47
N MET A 410 -20.19 -21.61 -17.65
CA MET A 410 -20.18 -22.57 -18.76
C MET A 410 -21.36 -23.53 -18.69
N LEU A 411 -21.65 -24.11 -17.53
CA LEU A 411 -22.75 -25.06 -17.36
C LEU A 411 -24.11 -24.39 -17.60
N GLU A 412 -24.29 -23.15 -17.16
CA GLU A 412 -25.48 -22.35 -17.47
C GLU A 412 -25.59 -22.05 -18.98
N MET A 413 -24.48 -21.70 -19.65
CA MET A 413 -24.46 -21.55 -21.11
C MET A 413 -24.75 -22.86 -21.85
N LEU A 414 -24.49 -24.03 -21.28
CA LEU A 414 -24.77 -25.31 -21.96
C LEU A 414 -26.18 -25.83 -21.67
N THR A 415 -26.68 -25.61 -20.46
CA THR A 415 -27.99 -26.12 -20.03
C THR A 415 -29.13 -25.12 -20.23
N GLY A 416 -28.81 -23.83 -20.31
CA GLY A 416 -29.80 -22.75 -20.34
C GLY A 416 -30.53 -22.58 -19.01
N ARG A 417 -30.00 -23.13 -17.91
CA ARG A 417 -30.63 -23.10 -16.57
C ARG A 417 -29.85 -22.21 -15.62
N ARG A 418 -30.57 -21.40 -14.86
CA ARG A 418 -29.97 -20.54 -13.84
C ARG A 418 -29.44 -21.41 -12.70
N PRO A 419 -28.28 -21.13 -12.09
CA PRO A 419 -27.84 -21.83 -10.88
C PRO A 419 -28.79 -21.69 -9.69
N THR A 420 -29.71 -20.72 -9.75
CA THR A 420 -30.76 -20.45 -8.76
C THR A 420 -32.16 -20.82 -9.26
N ASP A 421 -32.27 -21.69 -10.27
CA ASP A 421 -33.54 -22.21 -10.76
C ASP A 421 -34.26 -22.98 -9.65
N GLU A 422 -35.59 -22.88 -9.59
CA GLU A 422 -36.43 -23.52 -8.56
C GLU A 422 -36.26 -25.05 -8.55
N MET A 423 -35.83 -25.65 -9.67
CA MET A 423 -35.55 -27.09 -9.70
C MET A 423 -34.36 -27.54 -8.84
N PHE A 424 -33.52 -26.61 -8.36
CA PHE A 424 -32.33 -26.89 -7.54
C PHE A 424 -32.61 -26.76 -6.03
N GLU A 425 -33.74 -27.29 -5.58
CA GLU A 425 -34.08 -27.41 -4.16
C GLU A 425 -33.31 -28.56 -3.48
N ASP A 426 -33.38 -28.63 -2.14
CA ASP A 426 -32.82 -29.71 -1.31
C ASP A 426 -31.31 -29.99 -1.46
N GLY A 427 -30.52 -28.94 -1.69
CA GLY A 427 -29.06 -29.06 -1.80
C GLY A 427 -28.59 -29.57 -3.16
N GLN A 428 -29.48 -29.69 -4.15
CA GLN A 428 -29.08 -29.84 -5.54
C GLN A 428 -28.49 -28.53 -6.07
N ASN A 429 -27.61 -28.65 -7.05
CA ASN A 429 -27.05 -27.52 -7.77
C ASN A 429 -26.79 -27.94 -9.22
N ILE A 430 -26.44 -26.96 -10.06
CA ILE A 430 -26.21 -27.20 -11.49
C ILE A 430 -25.09 -28.22 -11.74
N CYS A 431 -24.05 -28.29 -10.89
CA CYS A 431 -23.00 -29.28 -11.01
C CYS A 431 -23.54 -30.70 -10.79
N ASN A 432 -24.25 -30.94 -9.69
CA ASN A 432 -24.85 -32.25 -9.38
C ASN A 432 -25.83 -32.69 -10.47
N PHE A 433 -26.66 -31.75 -10.95
CA PHE A 433 -27.61 -31.98 -12.04
C PHE A 433 -26.93 -32.44 -13.34
N VAL A 434 -25.80 -31.81 -13.69
CA VAL A 434 -24.99 -32.18 -14.85
C VAL A 434 -24.27 -33.52 -14.61
N THR A 435 -23.64 -33.70 -13.45
CA THR A 435 -22.88 -34.91 -13.09
C THR A 435 -23.73 -36.18 -13.19
N ILE A 436 -24.98 -36.15 -12.72
CA ILE A 436 -25.90 -37.31 -12.78
C ILE A 436 -26.27 -37.68 -14.22
N SER A 437 -26.26 -36.71 -15.13
CA SER A 437 -26.67 -36.89 -16.53
C SER A 437 -25.48 -37.12 -17.47
N PHE A 438 -24.26 -36.79 -17.04
CA PHE A 438 -23.06 -36.88 -17.85
C PHE A 438 -22.46 -38.30 -17.87
N PRO A 439 -21.96 -38.80 -19.01
CA PRO A 439 -22.07 -38.26 -20.37
C PRO A 439 -23.33 -38.77 -21.11
N SER A 440 -24.00 -39.80 -20.61
CA SER A 440 -24.98 -40.60 -21.38
C SER A 440 -26.34 -39.95 -21.62
N LYS A 441 -26.72 -38.94 -20.81
CA LYS A 441 -28.02 -38.26 -20.87
C LYS A 441 -27.89 -36.76 -21.15
N LEU A 442 -26.77 -36.32 -21.73
CA LEU A 442 -26.49 -34.90 -21.99
C LEU A 442 -27.59 -34.18 -22.78
N PHE A 443 -28.24 -34.86 -23.73
CA PHE A 443 -29.32 -34.27 -24.52
C PHE A 443 -30.56 -33.88 -23.72
N GLN A 444 -30.78 -34.50 -22.56
CA GLN A 444 -31.94 -34.18 -21.70
C GLN A 444 -31.72 -32.88 -20.93
N ILE A 445 -30.46 -32.51 -20.69
CA ILE A 445 -30.08 -31.33 -19.91
C ILE A 445 -29.62 -30.16 -20.77
N LEU A 446 -29.40 -30.38 -22.08
CA LEU A 446 -28.91 -29.39 -23.02
C LEU A 446 -29.95 -28.30 -23.32
N ASP A 447 -29.50 -27.05 -23.43
CA ASP A 447 -30.34 -25.97 -23.95
C ASP A 447 -30.72 -26.25 -25.40
N ARG A 448 -32.02 -26.40 -25.66
CA ARG A 448 -32.57 -26.71 -26.99
C ARG A 448 -32.23 -25.67 -28.04
N ARG A 449 -31.85 -24.45 -27.66
CA ARG A 449 -31.45 -23.37 -28.56
C ARG A 449 -30.01 -23.50 -29.08
N LEU A 450 -29.20 -24.41 -28.52
CA LEU A 450 -27.80 -24.59 -28.92
C LEU A 450 -27.66 -25.24 -30.29
N ILE A 451 -28.59 -26.14 -30.63
CA ILE A 451 -28.62 -26.89 -31.88
C ILE A 451 -29.99 -26.61 -32.50
N PRO A 452 -30.06 -26.01 -33.70
CA PRO A 452 -31.28 -26.01 -34.48
C PRO A 452 -31.56 -27.46 -34.88
N ILE A 453 -32.36 -28.17 -34.08
CA ILE A 453 -32.80 -29.52 -34.42
C ILE A 453 -33.91 -29.32 -35.46
N GLU A 454 -33.60 -29.59 -36.73
CA GLU A 454 -34.67 -29.89 -37.69
C GLU A 454 -35.35 -31.18 -37.18
N GLU A 455 -36.65 -31.13 -36.93
CA GLU A 455 -37.44 -32.15 -36.22
C GLU A 455 -37.35 -33.58 -36.79
N ASN A 456 -36.68 -33.77 -37.93
CA ASN A 456 -36.54 -35.04 -38.64
C ASN A 456 -35.19 -35.75 -38.50
N ASP A 457 -34.14 -35.13 -37.94
CA ASP A 457 -32.83 -35.80 -37.80
C ASP A 457 -32.54 -36.16 -36.34
N ARG A 458 -32.92 -37.39 -35.94
CA ARG A 458 -32.75 -37.89 -34.56
C ARG A 458 -31.30 -38.20 -34.19
N ASN A 459 -30.38 -38.16 -35.16
CA ASN A 459 -28.97 -38.46 -34.93
C ASN A 459 -28.17 -37.16 -35.01
N LEU A 460 -27.85 -36.60 -33.85
CA LEU A 460 -26.92 -35.48 -33.79
C LEU A 460 -25.59 -35.87 -34.42
N ASN A 461 -25.00 -34.96 -35.19
CA ASN A 461 -23.65 -35.13 -35.72
C ASN A 461 -22.69 -35.57 -34.58
N PRO A 462 -22.02 -36.73 -34.67
CA PRO A 462 -21.13 -37.24 -33.62
C PRO A 462 -20.03 -36.25 -33.21
N ASN A 463 -19.65 -35.33 -34.11
CA ASN A 463 -18.71 -34.27 -33.80
C ASN A 463 -19.29 -33.21 -32.86
N ILE A 464 -20.58 -32.87 -33.00
CA ILE A 464 -21.26 -31.93 -32.08
C ILE A 464 -21.41 -32.59 -30.70
N GLU A 465 -21.75 -33.88 -30.64
CA GLU A 465 -21.80 -34.62 -29.38
C GLU A 465 -20.45 -34.61 -28.66
N LYS A 466 -19.35 -34.94 -29.37
CA LYS A 466 -17.99 -34.87 -28.82
C LYS A 466 -17.65 -33.46 -28.33
N CYS A 467 -18.00 -32.43 -29.09
CA CYS A 467 -17.82 -31.04 -28.69
C CYS A 467 -18.54 -30.74 -27.38
N LEU A 468 -19.81 -31.10 -27.26
CA LEU A 468 -20.61 -30.91 -26.04
C LEU A 468 -20.03 -31.66 -24.85
N VAL A 469 -19.64 -32.93 -25.03
CA VAL A 469 -18.99 -33.73 -23.98
C VAL A 469 -17.73 -33.03 -23.47
N SER A 470 -16.88 -32.53 -24.37
CA SER A 470 -15.68 -31.78 -23.99
C SER A 470 -16.01 -30.50 -23.22
N LEU A 471 -17.01 -29.72 -23.65
CA LEU A 471 -17.40 -28.49 -22.97
C LEU A 471 -17.99 -28.73 -21.58
N PHE A 472 -18.84 -29.75 -21.43
CA PHE A 472 -19.37 -30.15 -20.11
C PHE A 472 -18.25 -30.63 -19.19
N LYS A 473 -17.28 -31.40 -19.72
CA LYS A 473 -16.11 -31.85 -18.94
C LYS A 473 -15.29 -30.68 -18.42
N ILE A 474 -15.05 -29.65 -19.24
CA ILE A 474 -14.36 -28.42 -18.81
C ILE A 474 -15.17 -27.69 -17.74
N GLY A 475 -16.48 -27.49 -17.95
CA GLY A 475 -17.35 -26.82 -16.99
C GLY A 475 -17.34 -27.49 -15.61
N LEU A 476 -17.46 -28.83 -15.58
CA LEU A 476 -17.38 -29.62 -14.35
C LEU A 476 -15.98 -29.56 -13.70
N ALA A 477 -14.91 -29.68 -14.49
CA ALA A 477 -13.54 -29.61 -13.97
C ALA A 477 -13.20 -28.22 -13.40
N CYS A 478 -13.81 -27.15 -13.91
CA CYS A 478 -13.68 -25.81 -13.34
C CYS A 478 -14.48 -25.64 -12.04
N ALA A 479 -15.65 -26.29 -11.94
CA ALA A 479 -16.60 -26.16 -10.83
C ALA A 479 -16.53 -27.28 -9.78
N VAL A 480 -15.42 -28.03 -9.71
CA VAL A 480 -15.20 -29.03 -8.65
C VAL A 480 -15.06 -28.34 -7.29
N GLU A 481 -15.52 -29.00 -6.22
CA GLU A 481 -15.56 -28.42 -4.88
C GLU A 481 -14.17 -28.02 -4.37
N SER A 482 -13.17 -28.91 -4.53
CA SER A 482 -11.80 -28.68 -4.09
C SER A 482 -11.11 -27.61 -4.97
N PRO A 483 -10.67 -26.46 -4.41
CA PRO A 483 -10.05 -25.40 -5.20
C PRO A 483 -8.73 -25.79 -5.87
N LYS A 484 -8.05 -26.84 -5.39
CA LYS A 484 -6.76 -27.31 -5.91
C LYS A 484 -6.91 -28.20 -7.14
N ASP A 485 -8.08 -28.83 -7.28
CA ASP A 485 -8.38 -29.76 -8.37
C ASP A 485 -9.08 -29.06 -9.54
N ARG A 486 -9.41 -27.77 -9.38
CA ARG A 486 -10.03 -26.96 -10.43
C ARG A 486 -9.04 -26.75 -11.57
N MET A 487 -9.53 -26.93 -12.80
CA MET A 487 -8.75 -26.67 -14.00
C MET A 487 -8.31 -25.21 -14.04
N ASP A 488 -7.01 -24.97 -14.26
CA ASP A 488 -6.43 -23.63 -14.37
C ASP A 488 -6.84 -22.96 -15.70
N VAL A 489 -6.94 -21.63 -15.70
CA VAL A 489 -7.39 -20.85 -16.86
C VAL A 489 -6.51 -21.05 -18.10
N VAL A 490 -5.21 -21.33 -17.93
CA VAL A 490 -4.29 -21.60 -19.04
C VAL A 490 -4.66 -22.92 -19.71
N ASP A 491 -4.96 -23.95 -18.92
CA ASP A 491 -5.39 -25.25 -19.44
C ASP A 491 -6.78 -25.16 -20.09
N VAL A 492 -7.73 -24.47 -19.44
CA VAL A 492 -9.05 -24.18 -20.01
C VAL A 492 -8.93 -23.49 -21.37
N SER A 493 -8.13 -22.43 -21.45
CA SER A 493 -7.95 -21.66 -22.69
C SER A 493 -7.39 -22.54 -23.78
N ARG A 494 -6.40 -23.39 -23.48
CA ARG A 494 -5.85 -24.35 -24.44
C ARG A 494 -6.91 -25.34 -24.94
N GLU A 495 -7.70 -25.93 -24.05
CA GLU A 495 -8.72 -26.91 -24.44
C GLU A 495 -9.87 -26.29 -25.23
N LEU A 496 -10.33 -25.08 -24.86
CA LEU A 496 -11.39 -24.38 -25.62
C LEU A 496 -10.95 -24.05 -27.05
N HIS A 497 -9.71 -23.59 -27.25
CA HIS A 497 -9.18 -23.35 -28.60
C HIS A 497 -9.01 -24.65 -29.39
N ARG A 498 -8.62 -25.76 -28.74
CA ARG A 498 -8.59 -27.09 -29.39
C ARG A 498 -9.97 -27.50 -29.89
N ILE A 499 -11.00 -27.34 -29.06
CA ILE A 499 -12.40 -27.62 -29.43
C ILE A 499 -12.83 -26.72 -30.59
N GLN A 500 -12.55 -25.41 -30.52
CA GLN A 500 -12.90 -24.47 -31.59
C GLN A 500 -12.26 -24.87 -32.93
N ASN A 501 -10.97 -25.21 -32.92
CA ASN A 501 -10.27 -25.62 -34.13
C ASN A 501 -10.78 -26.95 -34.69
N ALA A 502 -11.01 -27.94 -33.81
CA ALA A 502 -11.48 -29.27 -34.21
C ALA A 502 -12.88 -29.27 -34.83
N PHE A 503 -13.77 -28.40 -34.35
CA PHE A 503 -15.18 -28.44 -34.73
C PHE A 503 -15.65 -27.26 -35.59
N PHE A 504 -14.91 -26.15 -35.61
CA PHE A 504 -15.32 -24.91 -36.32
C PHE A 504 -14.21 -24.24 -37.13
N GLY A 505 -12.97 -24.75 -37.12
CA GLY A 505 -11.91 -24.36 -38.06
C GLY A 505 -12.18 -24.97 -39.44
N ARG A 506 -12.37 -24.14 -40.48
CA ARG A 506 -12.86 -24.57 -41.81
C ARG A 506 -11.92 -25.55 -42.55
N GLY A 507 -12.52 -26.31 -43.47
CA GLY A 507 -11.85 -27.21 -44.41
C GLY A 507 -10.78 -26.55 -45.30
N SER A 508 -10.01 -27.46 -45.92
CA SER A 508 -8.76 -27.31 -46.69
C SER A 508 -7.46 -27.48 -45.87
N VAL A 509 -7.04 -28.74 -45.77
CA VAL A 509 -5.74 -29.31 -46.20
C VAL A 509 -5.26 -30.35 -45.18
N LEU A 510 -5.40 -31.62 -45.61
CA LEU A 510 -4.61 -32.81 -45.29
C LEU A 510 -3.84 -32.84 -43.96
N GLY A 511 -4.26 -33.74 -43.08
CA GLY A 511 -3.42 -34.22 -41.98
C GLY A 511 -4.24 -34.98 -40.95
N ASN A 512 -4.38 -36.29 -41.16
CA ASN A 512 -4.75 -37.23 -40.11
C ASN A 512 -3.78 -37.03 -38.94
N ASP A 513 -4.24 -36.47 -37.83
CA ASP A 513 -3.70 -36.80 -36.51
C ASP A 513 -4.84 -36.80 -35.49
N SER A 514 -5.53 -37.95 -35.48
CA SER A 514 -6.43 -38.35 -34.41
C SER A 514 -5.59 -38.76 -33.21
N SER A 515 -5.26 -37.80 -32.35
CA SER A 515 -4.82 -38.09 -30.98
C SER A 515 -5.48 -37.13 -30.00
N ILE A 516 -6.75 -37.44 -29.70
CA ILE A 516 -7.44 -36.93 -28.52
C ILE A 516 -6.78 -37.62 -27.32
N ILE A 517 -5.97 -36.88 -26.55
CA ILE A 517 -5.49 -37.36 -25.26
C ILE A 517 -6.67 -37.28 -24.28
N LEU A 518 -7.32 -38.42 -24.07
CA LEU A 518 -8.26 -38.63 -22.98
C LEU A 518 -7.44 -38.67 -21.67
N LEU A 519 -7.66 -37.70 -20.78
CA LEU A 519 -7.32 -37.86 -19.37
C LEU A 519 -8.19 -38.99 -18.81
N SER A 520 -7.59 -40.17 -18.64
CA SER A 520 -8.13 -41.31 -17.90
C SER A 520 -7.96 -41.08 -16.40
N GLU A 521 -9.06 -41.19 -15.65
CA GLU A 521 -9.05 -41.29 -14.19
C GLU A 521 -8.47 -42.64 -13.78
N GLY A 522 -7.47 -42.62 -12.89
CA GLY A 522 -7.03 -43.79 -12.15
C GLY A 522 -8.05 -44.09 -11.05
N VAL A 523 -8.88 -45.10 -11.26
CA VAL A 523 -9.62 -45.76 -10.19
C VAL A 523 -8.70 -46.80 -9.58
N ASP A 524 -8.06 -46.46 -8.45
CA ASP A 524 -7.42 -47.45 -7.59
C ASP A 524 -8.51 -48.27 -6.91
N ASN A 525 -8.80 -49.43 -7.49
CA ASN A 525 -9.41 -50.55 -6.78
C ASN A 525 -8.28 -51.36 -6.14
N SER A 526 -8.13 -51.25 -4.82
CA SER A 526 -7.40 -52.24 -4.03
C SER A 526 -8.29 -52.75 -2.90
N GLU A 527 -9.06 -53.79 -3.21
CA GLU A 527 -9.36 -54.84 -2.24
C GLU A 527 -8.30 -55.93 -2.39
N GLY A 528 -7.69 -56.32 -1.26
CA GLY A 528 -6.68 -57.35 -1.11
C GLY A 528 -6.22 -57.41 0.34
#